data_AF-A0A9E5L1H5-F1
#
_entry.id   AF-A0A9E5L1H5-F1
#
_cell.length_a   1.000
_cell.length_b   1.000
_cell.length_c   1.000
_cell.angle_alpha   90.00
_cell.angle_beta   90.00
_cell.angle_gamma   90.00
#
_symmetry.space_group_name_H-M   'P 1'
#
loop_
_entity.id
_entity.type
_entity.pdbx_description
1 polymer ?
#
loop_
_entity_poly.entity_id
_entity_poly.type
_entity_poly.pdbx_seq_one_letter_code
_entity_poly.pdbx_strand_id
1 'polypeptide(L)'
;MRNSFLILGGIFLLILGGFGLIEVFGNYPQIFETQGVLVKKENLSPKEAIVVDFSFPASISAYRGKIKILPETAMNFQWKDSGRQLIIQPEKFWQPETIYRIYFLEGRNVLFFPVKPFELNFITSAYPKIKNFWPADGTKDVVFDIEDPVVVDFDKSVAEFLVKFTVDPFGNLAYQNNPEKTQFKILPEGKSREGERYRFKVYIKYRGDTDENYKEIYNSSFETLPLPPQKWEKDFAARLLQAKRFTRAKIKEGKYVDINLAVQILSIF
;
A
#
# COMPACT_ATOMS: atom_id res chain seq x y z
N MET A 1 39.57 -67.36 3.09
CA MET A 1 39.84 -66.62 1.84
C MET A 1 38.61 -66.00 1.16
N ARG A 2 37.36 -66.45 1.41
CA ARG A 2 36.17 -65.89 0.72
C ARG A 2 35.76 -64.47 1.15
N ASN A 3 36.08 -64.04 2.38
CA ASN A 3 35.71 -62.71 2.87
C ASN A 3 36.61 -61.58 2.36
N SER A 4 37.85 -61.88 1.94
CA SER A 4 38.81 -60.87 1.48
C SER A 4 38.47 -60.32 0.09
N PHE A 5 37.84 -61.13 -0.78
CA PHE A 5 37.42 -60.70 -2.13
C PHE A 5 36.22 -59.74 -2.12
N LEU A 6 35.29 -59.91 -1.17
CA LEU A 6 34.13 -59.01 -1.03
C LEU A 6 34.55 -57.62 -0.52
N ILE A 7 35.53 -57.56 0.37
CA ILE A 7 36.06 -56.29 0.90
C ILE A 7 36.82 -55.53 -0.20
N LEU A 8 37.65 -56.21 -1.00
CA LEU A 8 38.37 -55.57 -2.10
C LEU A 8 37.42 -55.06 -3.20
N GLY A 9 36.38 -55.82 -3.54
CA GLY A 9 35.36 -55.39 -4.52
C GLY A 9 34.58 -54.15 -4.08
N GLY A 10 34.23 -54.06 -2.78
CA GLY A 10 33.56 -52.88 -2.22
C GLY A 10 34.43 -51.63 -2.22
N ILE A 11 35.72 -51.76 -1.89
CA ILE A 11 36.68 -50.64 -1.93
C ILE A 11 36.88 -50.15 -3.38
N PHE A 12 36.98 -51.07 -4.35
CA PHE A 12 37.13 -50.70 -5.76
C PHE A 12 35.90 -49.95 -6.31
N LEU A 13 34.69 -50.36 -5.93
CA LEU A 13 33.46 -49.64 -6.28
C LEU A 13 33.38 -48.24 -5.65
N LEU A 14 33.86 -48.08 -4.41
CA LEU A 14 33.96 -46.76 -3.76
C LEU A 14 34.99 -45.85 -4.45
N ILE A 15 36.12 -46.40 -4.91
CA ILE A 15 37.15 -45.63 -5.64
C ILE A 15 36.65 -45.25 -7.04
N LEU A 16 36.03 -46.16 -7.78
CA LEU A 16 35.46 -45.87 -9.10
C LEU A 16 34.29 -44.88 -9.02
N GLY A 17 33.41 -45.03 -8.02
CA GLY A 17 32.36 -44.05 -7.74
C GLY A 17 32.91 -42.68 -7.35
N GLY A 18 34.00 -42.65 -6.56
CA GLY A 18 34.69 -41.42 -6.19
C GLY A 18 35.32 -40.70 -7.40
N PHE A 19 35.98 -41.43 -8.29
CA PHE A 19 36.59 -40.85 -9.51
C PHE A 19 35.55 -40.33 -10.50
N GLY A 20 34.46 -41.06 -10.71
CA GLY A 20 33.38 -40.60 -11.59
C GLY A 20 32.72 -39.32 -11.08
N LEU A 21 32.58 -39.17 -9.76
CA LEU A 21 32.10 -37.92 -9.17
C LEU A 21 33.08 -36.76 -9.41
N ILE A 22 34.39 -36.99 -9.24
CA ILE A 22 35.41 -35.96 -9.47
C ILE A 22 35.39 -35.45 -10.92
N GLU A 23 35.28 -36.33 -11.91
CA GLU A 23 35.18 -35.93 -13.32
C GLU A 23 33.92 -35.12 -13.62
N VAL A 24 32.76 -35.50 -13.07
CA VAL A 24 31.50 -34.76 -13.25
C VAL A 24 31.59 -33.37 -12.60
N PHE A 25 32.17 -33.26 -11.41
CA PHE A 25 32.35 -31.99 -10.71
C PHE A 25 33.36 -31.06 -11.42
N GLY A 26 34.40 -31.62 -12.05
CA GLY A 26 35.40 -30.84 -12.80
C GLY A 26 34.90 -30.37 -14.17
N ASN A 27 34.16 -31.22 -14.89
CA ASN A 27 33.77 -30.94 -16.28
C ASN A 27 32.45 -30.15 -16.40
N TYR A 28 31.58 -30.17 -15.38
CA TYR A 28 30.26 -29.52 -15.45
C TYR A 28 29.92 -28.65 -14.22
N PRO A 29 30.77 -27.66 -13.86
CA PRO A 29 30.51 -26.79 -12.72
C PRO A 29 29.21 -25.97 -12.85
N GLN A 30 28.74 -25.76 -14.08
CA GLN A 30 27.49 -25.03 -14.39
C GLN A 30 26.24 -25.72 -13.83
N ILE A 31 26.24 -27.05 -13.70
CA ILE A 31 25.09 -27.81 -13.16
C ILE A 31 24.88 -27.50 -11.67
N PHE A 32 25.94 -27.06 -10.98
CA PHE A 32 25.91 -26.67 -9.57
C PHE A 32 25.85 -25.15 -9.36
N GLU A 33 25.66 -24.37 -10.44
CA GLU A 33 25.51 -22.93 -10.34
C GLU A 33 24.23 -22.60 -9.56
N THR A 34 24.40 -21.88 -8.46
CA THR A 34 23.30 -21.50 -7.58
C THR A 34 22.81 -20.12 -7.99
N GLN A 35 21.54 -20.02 -8.35
CA GLN A 35 20.88 -18.76 -8.68
C GLN A 35 19.71 -18.55 -7.72
N GLY A 36 19.52 -17.31 -7.27
CA GLY A 36 18.35 -16.91 -6.50
C GLY A 36 17.31 -16.27 -7.40
N VAL A 37 16.03 -16.56 -7.18
CA VAL A 37 14.91 -15.90 -7.83
C VAL A 37 13.89 -15.45 -6.80
N LEU A 38 13.28 -14.29 -7.01
CA LEU A 38 12.16 -13.83 -6.19
C LEU A 38 10.89 -14.60 -6.54
N VAL A 39 10.20 -15.12 -5.52
CA VAL A 39 8.88 -15.75 -5.68
C VAL A 39 7.84 -14.72 -6.12
N LYS A 40 7.93 -13.48 -5.61
CA LYS A 40 7.08 -12.35 -5.99
C LYS A 40 7.91 -11.09 -6.11
N LYS A 41 7.73 -10.36 -7.23
CA LYS A 41 8.52 -9.16 -7.58
C LYS A 41 7.73 -7.86 -7.52
N GLU A 42 6.40 -7.93 -7.61
CA GLU A 42 5.57 -6.74 -7.77
C GLU A 42 4.36 -6.75 -6.82
N ASN A 43 3.84 -5.55 -6.54
CA ASN A 43 2.67 -5.33 -5.70
C ASN A 43 2.79 -6.02 -4.32
N LEU A 44 3.96 -5.90 -3.72
CA LEU A 44 4.23 -6.41 -2.38
C LEU A 44 3.63 -5.48 -1.33
N SER A 45 2.83 -6.01 -0.40
CA SER A 45 2.31 -5.21 0.71
C SER A 45 3.47 -4.72 1.59
N PRO A 46 3.35 -3.53 2.22
CA PRO A 46 4.38 -3.00 3.12
C PRO A 46 4.82 -3.97 4.23
N LYS A 47 4.01 -4.94 4.65
CA LYS A 47 4.38 -5.94 5.67
C LYS A 47 4.72 -7.32 5.12
N GLU A 48 4.66 -7.50 3.81
CA GLU A 48 4.86 -8.78 3.16
C GLU A 48 6.33 -9.21 3.23
N ALA A 49 6.56 -10.48 3.58
CA ALA A 49 7.89 -11.07 3.51
C ALA A 49 8.32 -11.27 2.06
N ILE A 50 9.59 -11.01 1.77
CA ILE A 50 10.20 -11.34 0.48
C ILE A 50 10.77 -12.75 0.57
N VAL A 51 10.45 -13.58 -0.41
CA VAL A 51 10.99 -14.95 -0.51
C VAL A 51 11.90 -15.05 -1.71
N VAL A 52 13.15 -15.43 -1.46
CA VAL A 52 14.15 -15.76 -2.47
C VAL A 52 14.31 -17.27 -2.48
N ASP A 53 14.01 -17.88 -3.62
CA ASP A 53 14.17 -19.31 -3.86
C ASP A 53 15.46 -19.57 -4.63
N PHE A 54 16.26 -20.51 -4.13
CA PHE A 54 17.57 -20.84 -4.70
C PHE A 54 17.49 -22.16 -5.47
N SER A 55 18.04 -22.17 -6.69
CA SER A 55 18.12 -23.38 -7.54
C SER A 55 18.80 -24.55 -6.81
N PHE A 56 19.80 -24.24 -5.99
CA PHE A 56 20.55 -25.17 -5.14
C PHE A 56 20.64 -24.65 -3.69
N PRO A 57 20.67 -25.51 -2.66
CA PRO A 57 20.77 -25.05 -1.28
C PRO A 57 22.01 -24.17 -1.03
N ALA A 58 21.79 -22.97 -0.51
CA ALA A 58 22.82 -22.00 -0.18
C ALA A 58 23.47 -22.30 1.17
N SER A 59 24.77 -21.99 1.31
CA SER A 59 25.45 -22.07 2.61
C SER A 59 25.14 -20.81 3.44
N ILE A 60 24.34 -20.99 4.49
CA ILE A 60 23.87 -19.90 5.37
C ILE A 60 25.03 -19.09 5.95
N SER A 61 26.10 -19.76 6.39
CA SER A 61 27.28 -19.11 6.96
C SER A 61 28.04 -18.28 5.93
N ALA A 62 28.05 -18.68 4.66
CA ALA A 62 28.71 -17.95 3.58
C ALA A 62 28.02 -16.62 3.23
N TYR A 63 26.72 -16.49 3.50
CA TYR A 63 25.92 -15.28 3.24
C TYR A 63 25.74 -14.35 4.44
N ARG A 64 26.21 -14.75 5.64
CA ARG A 64 26.07 -13.93 6.85
C ARG A 64 26.75 -12.57 6.66
N GLY A 65 25.99 -11.49 6.73
CA GLY A 65 26.47 -10.11 6.54
C GLY A 65 26.80 -9.73 5.09
N LYS A 66 26.46 -10.57 4.11
CA LYS A 66 26.76 -10.36 2.68
C LYS A 66 25.54 -10.08 1.81
N ILE A 67 24.37 -9.98 2.42
CA ILE A 67 23.12 -9.61 1.76
C ILE A 67 22.88 -8.14 2.11
N LYS A 68 22.76 -7.29 1.09
CA LYS A 68 22.45 -5.86 1.25
C LYS A 68 21.15 -5.55 0.54
N ILE A 69 20.33 -4.68 1.12
CA ILE A 69 19.11 -4.18 0.48
C ILE A 69 19.16 -2.66 0.41
N LEU A 70 18.82 -2.11 -0.76
CA LEU A 70 18.70 -0.67 -1.00
C LEU A 70 17.28 -0.34 -1.48
N PRO A 71 16.62 0.71 -0.95
CA PRO A 71 17.07 1.53 0.19
C PRO A 71 17.23 0.70 1.47
N GLU A 72 18.08 1.20 2.37
CA GLU A 72 18.40 0.50 3.62
C GLU A 72 17.18 0.45 4.54
N THR A 73 16.79 -0.75 4.94
CA THR A 73 15.63 -1.01 5.79
C THR A 73 16.01 -2.08 6.81
N ALA A 74 15.71 -1.86 8.08
CA ALA A 74 15.94 -2.89 9.10
C ALA A 74 15.08 -4.13 8.81
N MET A 75 15.70 -5.31 8.73
CA MET A 75 15.04 -6.55 8.36
C MET A 75 15.63 -7.78 9.04
N ASN A 76 14.79 -8.81 9.17
CA ASN A 76 15.17 -10.12 9.66
C ASN A 76 15.29 -11.12 8.51
N PHE A 77 16.31 -11.98 8.59
CA PHE A 77 16.57 -13.04 7.62
C PHE A 77 16.28 -14.40 8.25
N GLN A 78 15.45 -15.20 7.60
CA GLN A 78 15.15 -16.58 8.00
C GLN A 78 15.39 -17.53 6.83
N TRP A 79 16.23 -18.52 7.04
CA TRP A 79 16.44 -19.59 6.06
C TRP A 79 15.48 -20.75 6.31
N LYS A 80 14.89 -21.29 5.25
CA LYS A 80 14.04 -22.49 5.26
C LYS A 80 14.52 -23.51 4.25
N ASP A 81 13.93 -24.70 4.31
CA ASP A 81 14.16 -25.80 3.37
C ASP A 81 15.65 -26.12 3.18
N SER A 82 16.35 -26.23 4.30
CA SER A 82 17.80 -26.51 4.35
C SER A 82 18.65 -25.56 3.51
N GLY A 83 18.25 -24.29 3.42
CA GLY A 83 18.98 -23.24 2.68
C GLY A 83 18.51 -23.06 1.24
N ARG A 84 17.42 -23.70 0.81
CA ARG A 84 16.81 -23.42 -0.51
C ARG A 84 15.97 -22.15 -0.52
N GLN A 85 15.42 -21.74 0.63
CA GLN A 85 14.61 -20.52 0.71
C GLN A 85 15.19 -19.55 1.72
N LEU A 86 15.28 -18.28 1.31
CA LEU A 86 15.54 -17.16 2.20
C LEU A 86 14.29 -16.29 2.29
N ILE A 87 13.77 -16.14 3.50
CA ILE A 87 12.69 -15.22 3.84
C ILE A 87 13.30 -13.97 4.45
N ILE A 88 12.93 -12.82 3.88
CA ILE A 88 13.38 -11.50 4.30
C ILE A 88 12.15 -10.72 4.75
N GLN A 89 12.06 -10.45 6.05
CA GLN A 89 10.92 -9.77 6.67
C GLN A 89 11.36 -8.38 7.17
N PRO A 90 10.72 -7.28 6.76
CA PRO A 90 11.03 -5.96 7.31
C PRO A 90 10.66 -5.93 8.81
N GLU A 91 11.49 -5.30 9.63
CA GLU A 91 11.19 -5.14 11.07
C GLU A 91 9.97 -4.25 11.31
N LYS A 92 9.82 -3.21 10.48
CA LYS A 92 8.68 -2.29 10.51
C LYS A 92 7.76 -2.51 9.31
N PHE A 93 8.17 -2.04 8.14
CA PHE A 93 7.49 -2.19 6.86
C PHE A 93 8.40 -1.74 5.71
N TRP A 94 8.09 -2.18 4.50
CA TRP A 94 8.64 -1.64 3.26
C TRP A 94 7.92 -0.36 2.88
N GLN A 95 8.68 0.69 2.54
CA GLN A 95 8.12 1.93 2.02
C GLN A 95 7.25 1.67 0.76
N PRO A 96 6.00 2.15 0.71
CA PRO A 96 5.15 2.03 -0.49
C PRO A 96 5.77 2.74 -1.72
N GLU A 97 5.33 2.37 -2.93
CA GLU A 97 5.81 2.96 -4.20
C GLU A 97 7.34 2.96 -4.37
N THR A 98 8.04 2.02 -3.74
CA THR A 98 9.51 2.01 -3.68
C THR A 98 10.05 0.77 -4.37
N ILE A 99 11.07 0.98 -5.21
CA ILE A 99 11.84 -0.09 -5.83
C ILE A 99 12.99 -0.44 -4.90
N TYR A 100 13.03 -1.70 -4.48
CA TYR A 100 14.09 -2.27 -3.67
C TYR A 100 15.00 -3.14 -4.51
N ARG A 101 16.29 -3.11 -4.18
CA ARG A 101 17.34 -3.93 -4.78
C ARG A 101 18.00 -4.75 -3.71
N ILE A 102 18.03 -6.06 -3.88
CA ILE A 102 18.68 -7.03 -3.00
C ILE A 102 19.98 -7.47 -3.68
N TYR A 103 21.11 -7.13 -3.08
CA TYR A 103 22.44 -7.52 -3.52
C TYR A 103 22.89 -8.74 -2.72
N PHE A 104 23.12 -9.83 -3.44
CA PHE A 104 23.82 -11.00 -2.93
C PHE A 104 25.28 -10.87 -3.35
N LEU A 105 26.17 -10.59 -2.40
CA LEU A 105 27.61 -10.61 -2.65
C LEU A 105 28.12 -12.06 -2.74
N GLU A 106 29.43 -12.24 -2.93
CA GLU A 106 30.04 -13.56 -3.09
C GLU A 106 29.71 -14.53 -1.94
N GLY A 107 29.12 -15.67 -2.29
CA GLY A 107 28.70 -16.72 -1.37
C GLY A 107 29.18 -18.10 -1.79
N ARG A 108 28.63 -19.13 -1.13
CA ARG A 108 28.86 -20.54 -1.49
C ARG A 108 27.56 -21.33 -1.33
N ASN A 109 27.43 -22.42 -2.05
CA ASN A 109 26.36 -23.41 -1.80
C ASN A 109 26.80 -24.45 -0.75
N VAL A 110 25.90 -25.37 -0.38
CA VAL A 110 26.19 -26.43 0.61
C VAL A 110 27.30 -27.41 0.18
N LEU A 111 27.62 -27.45 -1.11
CA LEU A 111 28.74 -28.21 -1.68
C LEU A 111 30.02 -27.37 -1.83
N PHE A 112 30.05 -26.17 -1.23
CA PHE A 112 31.17 -25.23 -1.25
C PHE A 112 31.54 -24.63 -2.62
N PHE A 113 30.72 -24.84 -3.66
CA PHE A 113 30.92 -24.15 -4.94
C PHE A 113 30.67 -22.64 -4.78
N PRO A 114 31.51 -21.79 -5.39
CA PRO A 114 31.33 -20.34 -5.31
C PRO A 114 30.04 -19.93 -6.02
N VAL A 115 29.31 -19.02 -5.40
CA VAL A 115 28.14 -18.37 -6.00
C VAL A 115 28.53 -16.96 -6.38
N LYS A 116 28.42 -16.64 -7.67
CA LYS A 116 28.71 -15.31 -8.20
C LYS A 116 27.77 -14.28 -7.59
N PRO A 117 28.20 -13.02 -7.40
CA PRO A 117 27.29 -11.96 -6.98
C PRO A 117 26.13 -11.80 -7.96
N PHE A 118 24.94 -11.54 -7.43
CA PHE A 118 23.75 -11.26 -8.25
C PHE A 118 22.83 -10.27 -7.53
N GLU A 119 21.95 -9.64 -8.30
CA GLU A 119 20.96 -8.70 -7.78
C GLU A 119 19.54 -9.16 -8.11
N LEU A 120 18.61 -8.86 -7.21
CA LEU A 120 17.18 -9.08 -7.38
C LEU A 120 16.45 -7.78 -7.08
N ASN A 121 15.44 -7.47 -7.88
CA ASN A 121 14.67 -6.23 -7.76
C ASN A 121 13.20 -6.55 -7.47
N PHE A 122 12.59 -5.79 -6.57
CA PHE A 122 11.16 -5.85 -6.31
C PHE A 122 10.56 -4.45 -6.10
N ILE A 123 9.26 -4.32 -6.31
CA ILE A 123 8.51 -3.08 -6.10
C ILE A 123 7.36 -3.30 -5.13
N THR A 124 7.24 -2.39 -4.16
CA THR A 124 6.15 -2.37 -3.19
C THR A 124 4.87 -1.81 -3.80
N SER A 125 3.74 -2.15 -3.18
CA SER A 125 2.43 -1.68 -3.62
C SER A 125 2.34 -0.16 -3.58
N ALA A 126 1.60 0.39 -4.55
CA ALA A 126 1.42 1.83 -4.64
C ALA A 126 0.51 2.39 -3.53
N TYR A 127 0.55 3.69 -3.25
CA TYR A 127 -0.46 4.30 -2.38
C TYR A 127 -1.85 4.20 -3.03
N PRO A 128 -2.94 4.10 -2.24
CA PRO A 128 -4.28 4.36 -2.73
C PRO A 128 -4.37 5.74 -3.37
N LYS A 129 -5.05 5.81 -4.52
CA LYS A 129 -5.28 7.03 -5.28
C LYS A 129 -6.75 7.42 -5.20
N ILE A 130 -7.02 8.71 -5.30
CA ILE A 130 -8.40 9.20 -5.36
C ILE A 130 -8.93 8.92 -6.76
N LYS A 131 -9.99 8.12 -6.82
CA LYS A 131 -10.71 7.77 -8.05
C LYS A 131 -11.76 8.84 -8.39
N ASN A 132 -12.54 9.26 -7.39
CA ASN A 132 -13.55 10.31 -7.55
C ASN A 132 -13.46 11.28 -6.38
N PHE A 133 -13.80 12.54 -6.66
CA PHE A 133 -13.90 13.59 -5.67
C PHE A 133 -15.12 14.44 -6.01
N TRP A 134 -16.02 14.62 -5.05
CA TRP A 134 -17.20 15.47 -5.18
C TRP A 134 -17.23 16.49 -4.04
N PRO A 135 -17.48 17.78 -4.30
CA PRO A 135 -17.69 18.40 -5.62
C PRO A 135 -16.45 18.33 -6.51
N ALA A 136 -16.63 18.30 -7.83
CA ALA A 136 -15.51 18.26 -8.77
C ALA A 136 -14.65 19.53 -8.68
N ASP A 137 -13.39 19.46 -9.11
CA ASP A 137 -12.50 20.64 -9.09
C ASP A 137 -13.06 21.79 -9.94
N GLY A 138 -12.99 23.00 -9.39
CA GLY A 138 -13.52 24.23 -9.99
C GLY A 138 -15.05 24.37 -9.90
N THR A 139 -15.76 23.45 -9.25
CA THR A 139 -17.21 23.55 -9.10
C THR A 139 -17.58 24.82 -8.34
N LYS A 140 -18.61 25.51 -8.83
CA LYS A 140 -19.17 26.72 -8.20
C LYS A 140 -20.53 26.43 -7.60
N ASP A 141 -21.00 27.36 -6.78
CA ASP A 141 -22.31 27.29 -6.15
C ASP A 141 -22.49 26.07 -5.24
N VAL A 142 -21.39 25.59 -4.65
CA VAL A 142 -21.39 24.42 -3.79
C VAL A 142 -22.10 24.71 -2.46
N VAL A 143 -22.98 23.80 -2.09
CA VAL A 143 -23.47 23.67 -0.71
C VAL A 143 -22.46 22.83 0.05
N PHE A 144 -21.81 23.40 1.06
CA PHE A 144 -20.85 22.66 1.89
C PHE A 144 -21.39 22.59 3.33
N ASP A 145 -22.31 21.66 3.54
CA ASP A 145 -22.99 21.39 4.81
C ASP A 145 -23.36 19.90 4.94
N ILE A 146 -24.25 19.56 5.89
CA ILE A 146 -24.64 18.17 6.19
C ILE A 146 -25.44 17.49 5.06
N GLU A 147 -26.13 18.25 4.22
CA GLU A 147 -26.93 17.71 3.12
C GLU A 147 -26.03 17.31 1.95
N ASP A 148 -24.96 18.09 1.72
CA ASP A 148 -24.03 17.94 0.61
C ASP A 148 -22.57 17.78 1.12
N PRO A 149 -22.19 16.61 1.66
CA PRO A 149 -20.83 16.36 2.13
C PRO A 149 -19.84 16.28 0.97
N VAL A 150 -18.58 16.63 1.23
CA VAL A 150 -17.50 16.28 0.30
C VAL A 150 -17.33 14.76 0.30
N VAL A 151 -17.40 14.14 -0.87
CA VAL A 151 -17.24 12.68 -1.03
C VAL A 151 -15.91 12.40 -1.73
N VAL A 152 -15.12 11.52 -1.10
CA VAL A 152 -13.81 11.09 -1.62
C VAL A 152 -13.81 9.58 -1.79
N ASP A 153 -13.70 9.12 -3.03
CA ASP A 153 -13.57 7.70 -3.35
C ASP A 153 -12.12 7.36 -3.69
N PHE A 154 -11.60 6.30 -3.09
CA PHE A 154 -10.30 5.72 -3.38
C PHE A 154 -10.43 4.55 -4.37
N ASP A 155 -9.38 4.33 -5.16
CA ASP A 155 -9.28 3.21 -6.10
C ASP A 155 -9.15 1.85 -5.39
N LYS A 156 -8.67 1.85 -4.14
CA LYS A 156 -8.54 0.69 -3.26
C LYS A 156 -8.64 1.08 -1.79
N SER A 157 -8.75 0.08 -0.90
CA SER A 157 -8.89 0.31 0.53
C SER A 157 -7.70 1.06 1.12
N VAL A 158 -7.99 2.02 2.00
CA VAL A 158 -6.97 2.76 2.77
C VAL A 158 -6.76 2.19 4.18
N ALA A 159 -7.21 0.96 4.47
CA ALA A 159 -7.20 0.40 5.82
C ALA A 159 -5.83 0.41 6.51
N GLU A 160 -4.77 0.13 5.75
CA GLU A 160 -3.38 0.11 6.23
C GLU A 160 -2.73 1.50 6.28
N PHE A 161 -3.45 2.54 5.84
CA PHE A 161 -2.96 3.90 5.72
C PHE A 161 -3.67 4.82 6.72
N LEU A 162 -3.06 5.98 6.95
CA LEU A 162 -3.66 7.11 7.63
C LEU A 162 -3.86 8.21 6.60
N VAL A 163 -5.11 8.64 6.44
CA VAL A 163 -5.52 9.70 5.52
C VAL A 163 -5.79 10.95 6.34
N LYS A 164 -5.25 12.08 5.89
CA LYS A 164 -5.46 13.40 6.49
C LYS A 164 -6.07 14.32 5.45
N PHE A 165 -7.20 14.91 5.79
CA PHE A 165 -7.89 15.90 4.98
C PHE A 165 -7.61 17.29 5.53
N THR A 166 -7.34 18.23 4.64
CA THR A 166 -7.21 19.64 5.02
C THR A 166 -8.00 20.47 4.05
N VAL A 167 -8.67 21.50 4.56
CA VAL A 167 -9.35 22.49 3.76
C VAL A 167 -8.83 23.89 4.14
N ASP A 168 -8.84 24.84 3.23
CA ASP A 168 -8.43 26.24 3.44
C ASP A 168 -9.50 27.12 2.78
N PRO A 169 -10.10 28.13 3.47
CA PRO A 169 -9.70 28.75 4.74
C PRO A 169 -10.32 28.14 6.01
N PHE A 170 -10.83 26.91 5.93
CA PHE A 170 -11.63 26.32 6.99
C PHE A 170 -10.84 25.28 7.82
N GLY A 171 -11.04 25.23 9.13
CA GLY A 171 -10.17 24.44 10.01
C GLY A 171 -10.56 22.98 10.14
N ASN A 172 -11.61 22.71 10.91
CA ASN A 172 -11.89 21.38 11.42
C ASN A 172 -12.90 20.62 10.55
N LEU A 173 -12.57 19.39 10.20
CA LEU A 173 -13.41 18.50 9.40
C LEU A 173 -13.81 17.29 10.23
N ALA A 174 -15.10 16.98 10.22
CA ALA A 174 -15.59 15.67 10.63
C ALA A 174 -15.66 14.77 9.39
N TYR A 175 -15.35 13.49 9.55
CA TYR A 175 -15.49 12.54 8.45
C TYR A 175 -15.95 11.17 8.92
N GLN A 176 -16.66 10.49 8.03
CA GLN A 176 -17.08 9.10 8.18
C GLN A 176 -16.60 8.32 6.97
N ASN A 177 -16.12 7.09 7.19
CA ASN A 177 -15.78 6.17 6.12
C ASN A 177 -16.74 4.98 6.07
N ASN A 178 -16.82 4.35 4.90
CA ASN A 178 -17.50 3.08 4.74
C ASN A 178 -16.70 1.92 5.38
N PRO A 179 -17.32 0.75 5.64
CA PRO A 179 -16.65 -0.41 6.22
C PRO A 179 -15.40 -0.87 5.44
N GLU A 180 -15.43 -0.77 4.11
CA GLU A 180 -14.32 -1.15 3.23
C GLU A 180 -13.16 -0.15 3.26
N LYS A 181 -13.37 1.02 3.87
CA LYS A 181 -12.43 2.15 3.90
C LYS A 181 -11.97 2.55 2.50
N THR A 182 -12.91 2.64 1.57
CA THR A 182 -12.70 3.09 0.18
C THR A 182 -13.38 4.43 -0.10
N GLN A 183 -14.33 4.86 0.73
CA GLN A 183 -15.05 6.11 0.59
C GLN A 183 -15.05 6.88 1.90
N PHE A 184 -14.89 8.20 1.80
CA PHE A 184 -15.03 9.14 2.92
C PHE A 184 -16.09 10.19 2.59
N LYS A 185 -16.97 10.44 3.55
CA LYS A 185 -17.89 11.59 3.57
C LYS A 185 -17.35 12.60 4.57
N ILE A 186 -17.13 13.81 4.12
CA ILE A 186 -16.39 14.84 4.84
C ILE A 186 -17.29 16.06 5.01
N LEU A 187 -17.42 16.49 6.25
CA LEU A 187 -18.30 17.56 6.68
C LEU A 187 -17.50 18.63 7.42
N PRO A 188 -17.84 19.91 7.24
CA PRO A 188 -17.29 20.95 8.08
C PRO A 188 -17.89 20.83 9.50
N GLU A 189 -17.08 20.94 10.56
CA GLU A 189 -17.58 20.94 11.95
C GLU A 189 -18.36 22.22 12.33
N GLY A 190 -18.38 23.21 11.44
CA GLY A 190 -19.01 24.51 11.63
C GLY A 190 -19.63 25.03 10.34
N LYS A 191 -20.19 26.23 10.38
CA LYS A 191 -20.77 26.86 9.19
C LYS A 191 -19.68 27.25 8.21
N SER A 192 -19.77 26.74 6.99
CA SER A 192 -18.98 27.23 5.88
C SER A 192 -19.38 28.67 5.53
N ARG A 193 -18.39 29.48 5.16
CA ARG A 193 -18.60 30.83 4.62
C ARG A 193 -19.11 30.73 3.18
N GLU A 194 -20.12 31.52 2.88
CA GLU A 194 -20.78 31.61 1.58
C GLU A 194 -19.95 32.46 0.60
N GLY A 195 -19.93 32.07 -0.68
CA GLY A 195 -19.23 32.76 -1.76
C GLY A 195 -17.70 32.70 -1.70
N GLU A 196 -17.15 31.80 -0.90
CA GLU A 196 -15.71 31.69 -0.69
C GLU A 196 -15.14 30.47 -1.42
N ARG A 197 -13.90 30.59 -1.88
CA ARG A 197 -13.18 29.49 -2.53
C ARG A 197 -12.46 28.65 -1.50
N TYR A 198 -12.77 27.36 -1.48
CA TYR A 198 -12.15 26.37 -0.62
C TYR A 198 -11.10 25.59 -1.42
N ARG A 199 -9.93 25.37 -0.82
CA ARG A 199 -8.89 24.48 -1.33
C ARG A 199 -8.83 23.24 -0.48
N PHE A 200 -9.06 22.09 -1.08
CA PHE A 200 -9.11 20.80 -0.43
C PHE A 200 -7.87 19.99 -0.79
N LYS A 201 -7.17 19.46 0.21
CA LYS A 201 -6.01 18.59 0.01
C LYS A 201 -6.15 17.29 0.78
N VAL A 202 -5.61 16.24 0.20
CA VAL A 202 -5.59 14.90 0.79
C VAL A 202 -4.15 14.43 0.91
N TYR A 203 -3.78 14.10 2.13
CA TYR A 203 -2.49 13.55 2.49
C TYR A 203 -2.65 12.10 2.94
N ILE A 204 -1.68 11.26 2.62
CA ILE A 204 -1.65 9.85 3.04
C ILE A 204 -0.27 9.47 3.57
N LYS A 205 -0.24 8.60 4.57
CA LYS A 205 0.96 7.89 5.00
C LYS A 205 0.62 6.45 5.37
N TYR A 206 1.63 5.59 5.44
CA TYR A 206 1.44 4.26 5.99
C TYR A 206 1.19 4.37 7.51
N ARG A 207 0.31 3.52 8.07
CA ARG A 207 -0.09 3.63 9.49
C ARG A 207 1.08 3.49 10.46
N GLY A 208 2.10 2.71 10.11
CA GLY A 208 3.30 2.53 10.93
C GLY A 208 4.35 3.63 10.79
N ASP A 209 4.10 4.65 9.96
CA ASP A 209 5.07 5.69 9.64
C ASP A 209 4.94 6.93 10.53
N THR A 210 5.95 7.80 10.52
CA THR A 210 5.99 9.06 11.27
C THR A 210 5.04 10.10 10.65
N ASP A 211 4.62 11.10 11.44
CA ASP A 211 3.72 12.16 10.98
C ASP A 211 4.39 13.16 10.02
N GLU A 212 5.71 13.09 9.85
CA GLU A 212 6.43 13.92 8.88
C GLU A 212 6.32 13.35 7.45
N ASN A 213 6.00 12.06 7.32
CA ASN A 213 6.01 11.32 6.05
C ASN A 213 4.65 11.32 5.33
N TYR A 214 3.78 12.29 5.61
CA TYR A 214 2.56 12.48 4.83
C TYR A 214 2.88 12.92 3.41
N LYS A 215 2.38 12.17 2.43
CA LYS A 215 2.46 12.50 1.00
C LYS A 215 1.16 13.12 0.53
N GLU A 216 1.22 14.28 -0.11
CA GLU A 216 0.05 14.85 -0.82
C GLU A 216 -0.28 13.94 -2.01
N ILE A 217 -1.52 13.45 -2.08
CA ILE A 217 -1.99 12.57 -3.16
C ILE A 217 -3.10 13.21 -4.00
N TYR A 218 -3.67 14.31 -3.52
CA TYR A 218 -4.72 15.01 -4.24
C TYR A 218 -4.88 16.46 -3.75
N ASN A 219 -5.29 17.32 -4.68
CA ASN A 219 -5.57 18.73 -4.48
C ASN A 219 -6.70 19.14 -5.42
N SER A 220 -7.70 19.83 -4.88
CA SER A 220 -8.88 20.31 -5.60
C SER A 220 -9.39 21.60 -4.97
N SER A 221 -10.25 22.32 -5.69
CA SER A 221 -10.88 23.53 -5.18
C SER A 221 -12.34 23.62 -5.60
N PHE A 222 -13.15 24.30 -4.80
CA PHE A 222 -14.53 24.62 -5.14
C PHE A 222 -14.95 25.95 -4.52
N GLU A 223 -15.99 26.58 -5.07
CA GLU A 223 -16.56 27.84 -4.56
C GLU A 223 -17.94 27.58 -3.97
N THR A 224 -18.14 28.01 -2.72
CA THR A 224 -19.45 27.89 -2.07
C THR A 224 -20.46 28.84 -2.69
N LEU A 225 -21.75 28.51 -2.56
CA LEU A 225 -22.84 29.38 -3.00
C LEU A 225 -22.67 30.78 -2.42
N PRO A 226 -22.73 31.85 -3.25
CA PRO A 226 -22.62 33.22 -2.76
C PRO A 226 -23.82 33.60 -1.89
N LEU A 227 -23.63 34.65 -1.09
CA LEU A 227 -24.70 35.24 -0.31
C LEU A 227 -25.88 35.62 -1.21
N PRO A 228 -27.13 35.41 -0.77
CA PRO A 228 -28.30 35.88 -1.48
C PRO A 228 -28.25 37.40 -1.68
N PRO A 229 -28.80 37.93 -2.78
CA PRO A 229 -28.79 39.36 -3.03
C PRO A 229 -29.57 40.11 -1.94
N GLN A 230 -29.00 41.23 -1.46
CA GLN A 230 -29.66 42.06 -0.44
C GLN A 230 -30.99 42.65 -0.93
N LYS A 231 -31.10 42.89 -2.24
CA LYS A 231 -32.32 43.34 -2.90
C LYS A 231 -32.67 42.34 -4.00
N TRP A 232 -33.88 41.81 -3.92
CA TRP A 232 -34.44 40.95 -4.95
C TRP A 232 -34.74 41.76 -6.21
N GLU A 233 -34.57 41.12 -7.36
CA GLU A 233 -34.92 41.74 -8.64
C GLU A 233 -36.42 42.08 -8.67
N LYS A 234 -36.74 43.22 -9.28
CA LYS A 234 -38.14 43.63 -9.49
C LYS A 234 -38.79 42.84 -10.62
N ASP A 235 -37.98 42.46 -11.61
CA ASP A 235 -38.43 41.60 -12.70
C ASP A 235 -38.80 40.21 -12.17
N PHE A 236 -39.98 39.72 -12.58
CA PHE A 236 -40.51 38.46 -12.06
C PHE A 236 -39.64 37.26 -12.47
N ALA A 237 -39.15 37.24 -13.72
CA ALA A 237 -38.37 36.12 -14.23
C ALA A 237 -37.00 36.05 -13.55
N ALA A 238 -36.31 37.19 -13.42
CA ALA A 238 -35.05 37.30 -12.70
C ALA A 238 -35.19 36.95 -11.21
N ARG A 239 -36.26 37.42 -10.55
CA ARG A 239 -36.56 37.08 -9.16
C ARG A 239 -36.86 35.59 -8.98
N LEU A 240 -37.56 34.97 -9.92
CA LEU A 240 -37.82 33.53 -9.90
C LEU A 240 -36.52 32.72 -10.01
N LEU A 241 -35.59 33.15 -10.87
CA LEU A 241 -34.26 32.52 -10.98
C LEU A 241 -33.44 32.69 -9.70
N GLN A 242 -33.44 33.88 -9.11
CA GLN A 242 -32.81 34.11 -7.80
C GLN A 242 -33.45 33.21 -6.72
N ALA A 243 -34.78 33.06 -6.74
CA ALA A 243 -35.49 32.30 -5.72
C ALA A 243 -35.13 30.82 -5.83
N LYS A 244 -35.06 30.29 -7.06
CA LYS A 244 -34.60 28.92 -7.31
C LYS A 244 -33.15 28.69 -6.87
N ARG A 245 -32.27 29.68 -7.03
CA ARG A 245 -30.84 29.56 -6.68
C ARG A 245 -30.57 29.66 -5.18
N PHE A 246 -31.26 30.57 -4.48
CA PHE A 246 -30.93 30.92 -3.10
C PHE A 246 -31.92 30.40 -2.04
N THR A 247 -33.10 29.92 -2.44
CA THR A 247 -34.05 29.35 -1.48
C THR A 247 -33.60 27.94 -1.13
N ARG A 248 -33.13 27.77 0.10
CA ARG A 248 -32.79 26.46 0.66
C ARG A 248 -33.86 25.99 1.64
N ALA A 249 -34.02 24.67 1.73
CA ALA A 249 -34.75 24.09 2.83
C ALA A 249 -34.05 24.48 4.14
N LYS A 250 -34.79 25.04 5.09
CA LYS A 250 -34.29 25.29 6.44
C LYS A 250 -34.92 24.26 7.35
N ILE A 251 -34.09 23.42 7.98
CA ILE A 251 -34.52 22.61 9.12
C ILE A 251 -34.65 23.57 10.31
N LYS A 252 -35.87 24.07 10.56
CA LYS A 252 -36.15 24.99 11.68
C LYS A 252 -36.33 24.24 13.01
N GLU A 253 -36.76 22.99 12.96
CA GLU A 253 -36.90 22.09 14.10
C GLU A 253 -36.31 20.74 13.69
N GLY A 254 -35.53 20.13 14.59
CA GLY A 254 -34.71 18.95 14.28
C GLY A 254 -35.59 17.76 13.98
N LYS A 255 -35.59 17.30 12.72
CA LYS A 255 -36.23 16.05 12.38
C LYS A 255 -35.42 14.89 12.94
N TYR A 256 -35.88 14.33 14.05
CA TYR A 256 -35.41 13.04 14.55
C TYR A 256 -36.10 11.97 13.71
N VAL A 257 -35.32 11.17 12.99
CA VAL A 257 -35.82 10.00 12.27
C VAL A 257 -35.40 8.77 13.06
N ASP A 258 -36.34 8.22 13.83
CA ASP A 258 -36.16 6.93 14.50
C ASP A 258 -36.57 5.83 13.54
N ILE A 259 -35.67 4.89 13.25
CA ILE A 259 -35.96 3.72 12.44
C ILE A 259 -35.76 2.48 13.28
N ASN A 260 -36.85 1.93 13.80
CA ASN A 260 -36.82 0.67 14.52
C ASN A 260 -37.08 -0.48 13.54
N LEU A 261 -35.99 -1.08 13.06
CA LEU A 261 -36.01 -2.14 12.06
C LEU A 261 -36.69 -3.43 12.56
N ALA A 262 -36.75 -3.67 13.88
CA ALA A 262 -37.39 -4.85 14.45
C ALA A 262 -38.92 -4.79 14.34
N VAL A 263 -39.49 -3.59 14.36
CA VAL A 263 -40.95 -3.37 14.27
C VAL A 263 -41.38 -2.70 12.96
N GLN A 264 -40.44 -2.39 12.06
CA GLN A 264 -40.68 -1.72 10.78
C GLN A 264 -41.43 -0.38 10.91
N ILE A 265 -41.18 0.37 11.97
CA ILE A 265 -41.76 1.71 12.17
C ILE A 265 -40.69 2.76 11.89
N LEU A 266 -41.09 3.76 11.11
CA LEU A 266 -40.35 5.00 10.90
C LEU A 266 -41.12 6.14 11.57
N SER A 267 -40.48 6.79 12.54
CA SER A 267 -41.05 7.95 13.22
C SER A 267 -40.27 9.20 12.84
N ILE A 268 -41.00 10.21 12.36
CA ILE A 268 -40.46 11.53 12.03
C ILE A 268 -41.04 12.49 13.06
N PHE A 269 -40.17 13.03 13.91
CA PHE A 269 -40.54 14.06 14.89
C PHE A 269 -40.19 15.44 14.35
#